data_AF-A0A3D3RHJ3-F1
#
_entry.id   AF-A0A3D3RHJ3-F1
#
_cell.length_a   1.000
_cell.length_b   1.000
_cell.length_c   1.000
_cell.angle_alpha   90.00
_cell.angle_beta   90.00
_cell.angle_gamma   90.00
#
_symmetry.space_group_name_H-M   'P 1'
#
loop_
_entity.id
_entity.type
_entity.pdbx_description
1 polymer ?
#
loop_
_entity_poly.entity_id
_entity_poly.type
_entity_poly.pdbx_seq_one_letter_code
_entity_poly.pdbx_strand_id
1 'polypeptide(L)'
;MNAINKADESCYGAPELVHPKVKPYLVIFLTLLGCLLLMTVGIYFKYAPHNPVTELETATARIPLGISTAQADALMVTPPDAISQTRGTLMNSMTLLSADNSQSAQQGSVQLYSLRTWHRGDRHATVVIDQSDK
;
A
#
# COMPACT_ATOMS: atom_id res chain seq x y z
N MET A 1 -19.51 -48.67 -77.19
CA MET A 1 -18.11 -49.02 -77.52
C MET A 1 -17.36 -47.76 -77.92
N ASN A 2 -16.58 -47.18 -77.01
CA ASN A 2 -15.18 -46.83 -77.27
C ASN A 2 -14.51 -46.31 -76.00
N ALA A 3 -13.20 -46.46 -75.99
CA ALA A 3 -12.40 -46.92 -74.87
C ALA A 3 -12.01 -45.86 -73.83
N ILE A 4 -11.69 -46.42 -72.68
CA ILE A 4 -11.05 -45.87 -71.48
C ILE A 4 -9.72 -45.21 -71.85
N ASN A 5 -9.46 -44.00 -71.32
CA ASN A 5 -8.10 -43.55 -71.02
C ASN A 5 -8.07 -42.77 -69.71
N LYS A 6 -6.98 -43.00 -69.00
CA LYS A 6 -6.75 -42.90 -67.57
C LYS A 6 -5.88 -41.68 -67.26
N ALA A 7 -6.24 -41.00 -66.16
CA ALA A 7 -5.43 -40.16 -65.27
C ALA A 7 -4.65 -38.96 -65.86
N ASP A 8 -4.90 -37.76 -65.33
CA ASP A 8 -3.84 -37.03 -64.63
C ASP A 8 -4.44 -35.99 -63.66
N GLU A 9 -3.61 -35.62 -62.70
CA GLU A 9 -3.86 -35.05 -61.38
C GLU A 9 -4.32 -33.57 -61.35
N SER A 10 -4.72 -33.16 -60.13
CA SER A 10 -4.61 -31.78 -59.62
C SER A 10 -5.65 -30.80 -60.15
N CYS A 11 -6.54 -30.22 -59.33
CA CYS A 11 -6.17 -29.19 -58.37
C CYS A 11 -7.27 -29.03 -57.31
N TYR A 12 -6.99 -29.43 -56.07
CA TYR A 12 -7.67 -28.82 -54.91
C TYR A 12 -6.97 -27.49 -54.63
N GLY A 13 -7.56 -26.39 -55.11
CA GLY A 13 -7.13 -25.04 -54.75
C GLY A 13 -7.58 -24.70 -53.32
N ALA A 14 -6.71 -24.93 -52.35
CA ALA A 14 -6.87 -24.45 -50.98
C ALA A 14 -6.74 -22.92 -50.93
N PRO A 15 -7.55 -22.19 -50.13
CA PRO A 15 -7.29 -20.80 -49.83
C PRO A 15 -6.33 -20.71 -48.62
N GLU A 16 -5.04 -20.97 -48.83
CA GLU A 16 -4.03 -20.61 -47.83
C GLU A 16 -3.45 -19.24 -48.15
N LEU A 17 -4.18 -18.19 -47.76
CA LEU A 17 -3.60 -16.86 -47.58
C LEU A 17 -3.06 -16.74 -46.15
N VAL A 18 -2.03 -17.54 -45.83
CA VAL A 18 -1.16 -17.23 -44.69
C VAL A 18 0.01 -16.43 -45.23
N HIS A 19 -0.17 -15.10 -45.26
CA HIS A 19 0.88 -14.17 -45.66
C HIS A 19 2.11 -14.33 -44.73
N PRO A 20 3.30 -14.64 -45.27
CA PRO A 20 4.52 -14.84 -44.47
C PRO A 20 5.07 -13.53 -43.85
N LYS A 21 4.40 -12.39 -44.12
CA LYS A 21 4.76 -11.07 -43.61
C LYS A 21 4.08 -10.69 -42.30
N VAL A 22 3.22 -11.50 -41.69
CA VAL A 22 2.47 -11.12 -40.47
C VAL A 22 3.32 -11.25 -39.20
N LYS A 23 4.24 -12.21 -39.15
CA LYS A 23 5.11 -12.47 -37.99
C LYS A 23 5.89 -11.25 -37.48
N PRO A 24 6.60 -10.46 -38.31
CA PRO A 24 7.34 -9.30 -37.81
C PRO A 24 6.42 -8.21 -37.27
N TYR A 25 5.27 -7.96 -37.91
CA TYR A 25 4.29 -6.97 -37.43
C TYR A 25 3.63 -7.40 -36.12
N LEU A 26 3.41 -8.69 -35.93
CA LEU A 26 2.84 -9.25 -34.69
C LEU A 26 3.80 -9.09 -33.50
N VAL A 27 5.11 -9.27 -33.72
CA VAL A 27 6.13 -9.01 -32.69
C VAL A 27 6.20 -7.52 -32.34
N ILE A 28 6.14 -6.64 -33.33
CA ILE A 28 6.12 -5.18 -33.11
C ILE A 28 4.86 -4.79 -32.31
N PHE A 29 3.70 -5.31 -32.68
CA PHE A 29 2.44 -5.06 -31.97
C PHE A 29 2.49 -5.53 -30.51
N LEU A 30 3.00 -6.75 -30.26
CA LEU A 30 3.17 -7.28 -28.90
C LEU A 30 4.13 -6.44 -28.07
N THR A 31 5.24 -5.99 -28.67
CA THR A 31 6.22 -5.15 -27.98
C THR A 31 5.63 -3.78 -27.63
N LEU A 32 4.90 -3.16 -28.57
CA LEU A 32 4.21 -1.89 -28.33
C LEU A 32 3.12 -2.03 -27.26
N LEU A 33 2.32 -3.10 -27.31
CA LEU A 33 1.29 -3.38 -26.31
C LEU A 33 1.91 -3.61 -24.92
N GLY A 34 3.01 -4.36 -24.84
CA GLY A 34 3.76 -4.59 -23.61
C GLY A 34 4.33 -3.29 -23.03
N CYS A 35 4.95 -2.45 -23.86
CA CYS A 35 5.42 -1.12 -23.44
C CYS A 35 4.27 -0.24 -22.95
N LEU A 36 3.13 -0.26 -23.64
CA LEU A 36 1.96 0.54 -23.26
C LEU A 36 1.41 0.08 -21.90
N LEU A 37 1.29 -1.23 -21.69
CA LEU A 37 0.87 -1.81 -20.41
C LEU A 37 1.85 -1.46 -19.28
N LEU A 38 3.15 -1.56 -19.51
CA LEU A 38 4.16 -1.19 -18.50
C LEU A 38 4.10 0.30 -18.14
N MET A 39 3.88 1.17 -19.13
CA MET A 39 3.67 2.60 -18.89
C MET A 39 2.37 2.84 -18.10
N THR A 40 1.26 2.19 -18.47
CA THR A 40 0.00 2.30 -17.74
C THR A 40 0.12 1.81 -16.31
N VAL A 41 0.81 0.69 -16.07
CA VAL A 41 1.06 0.16 -14.72
C VAL A 41 1.97 1.11 -13.94
N GLY A 42 3.06 1.60 -14.55
CA GLY A 42 3.97 2.55 -13.90
C GLY A 42 3.28 3.87 -13.54
N ILE A 43 2.43 4.39 -14.42
CA ILE A 43 1.58 5.55 -14.16
C ILE A 43 0.56 5.21 -13.07
N TYR A 44 -0.12 4.07 -13.14
CA TYR A 44 -1.08 3.67 -12.12
C TYR A 44 -0.46 3.51 -10.74
N PHE A 45 0.77 3.00 -10.62
CA PHE A 45 1.48 2.93 -9.34
C PHE A 45 1.97 4.30 -8.86
N LYS A 46 2.45 5.15 -9.77
CA LYS A 46 2.95 6.49 -9.42
C LYS A 46 1.83 7.48 -9.08
N TYR A 47 0.69 7.35 -9.75
CA TYR A 47 -0.52 8.15 -9.56
C TYR A 47 -1.60 7.38 -8.81
N ALA A 48 -1.30 6.19 -8.29
CA ALA A 48 -2.13 5.55 -7.29
C ALA A 48 -2.35 6.62 -6.24
N PRO A 49 -3.61 7.00 -5.96
CA PRO A 49 -3.89 8.15 -5.13
C PRO A 49 -3.10 7.94 -3.85
N HIS A 50 -2.14 8.84 -3.59
CA HIS A 50 -1.66 9.03 -2.23
C HIS A 50 -2.94 9.14 -1.42
N ASN A 51 -3.22 8.13 -0.59
CA ASN A 51 -4.41 8.12 0.23
C ASN A 51 -4.52 9.52 0.85
N PRO A 52 -5.63 10.24 0.63
CA PRO A 52 -5.74 11.61 1.12
C PRO A 52 -5.39 11.56 2.60
N VAL A 53 -4.41 12.38 3.01
CA VAL A 53 -3.95 12.43 4.40
C VAL A 53 -5.19 12.60 5.25
N THR A 54 -5.52 11.57 6.00
CA THR A 54 -6.80 11.52 6.69
C THR A 54 -6.81 12.57 7.80
N GLU A 55 -7.99 13.05 8.19
CA GLU A 55 -8.10 14.01 9.29
C GLU A 55 -7.40 13.48 10.56
N LEU A 56 -7.44 12.15 10.76
CA LEU A 56 -6.78 11.47 11.87
C LEU A 56 -5.25 11.55 11.79
N GLU A 57 -4.67 11.33 10.61
CA GLU A 57 -3.21 11.46 10.39
C GLU A 57 -2.75 12.90 10.58
N THR A 58 -3.54 13.87 10.11
CA THR A 58 -3.25 15.30 10.28
C THR A 58 -3.33 15.72 11.75
N ALA A 59 -4.34 15.26 12.48
CA ALA A 59 -4.49 15.55 13.91
C ALA A 59 -3.35 14.93 14.73
N THR A 60 -3.01 13.67 14.45
CA THR A 60 -1.91 12.96 15.14
C THR A 60 -0.56 13.62 14.89
N ALA A 61 -0.29 14.08 13.67
CA ALA A 61 0.96 14.78 13.32
C ALA A 61 1.12 16.13 14.02
N ARG A 62 0.03 16.73 14.52
CA ARG A 62 0.04 18.01 15.25
C ARG A 62 0.21 17.85 16.75
N ILE A 63 0.28 16.62 17.26
CA ILE A 63 0.43 16.38 18.69
C ILE A 63 1.88 16.67 19.11
N PRO A 64 2.11 17.70 19.96
CA PRO A 64 3.42 17.94 20.51
C PRO A 64 3.78 16.89 21.55
N LEU A 65 5.09 16.70 21.76
CA LEU A 65 5.59 15.91 22.89
C LEU A 65 5.20 16.57 24.21
N GLY A 66 4.77 15.75 25.18
CA GLY A 66 4.32 16.24 26.48
C GLY A 66 2.92 16.86 26.47
N ILE A 67 2.09 16.58 25.46
CA ILE A 67 0.68 16.98 25.49
C ILE A 67 -0.04 16.35 26.69
N SER A 68 -0.94 17.10 27.33
CA SER A 68 -1.79 16.53 28.36
C SER A 68 -2.93 15.70 27.77
N THR A 69 -3.52 14.83 28.58
CA THR A 69 -4.69 14.01 28.19
C THR A 69 -5.84 14.85 27.62
N ALA A 70 -6.21 15.93 28.33
CA ALA A 70 -7.29 16.82 27.92
C ALA A 70 -6.99 17.57 26.61
N GLN A 71 -5.73 17.98 26.41
CA GLN A 71 -5.32 18.65 25.17
C GLN A 71 -5.33 17.69 23.97
N ALA A 72 -4.90 16.44 24.17
CA ALA A 72 -4.93 15.43 23.11
C ALA A 72 -6.37 15.12 22.70
N ASP A 73 -7.27 14.97 23.67
CA ASP A 73 -8.70 14.73 23.39
C ASP A 73 -9.35 15.92 22.67
N ALA A 74 -9.00 17.15 23.07
CA ALA A 74 -9.47 18.37 22.41
C ALA A 74 -8.97 18.48 20.95
N LEU A 75 -7.72 18.09 20.69
CA LEU A 75 -7.15 18.11 19.34
C LEU A 75 -7.77 17.05 18.42
N MET A 76 -8.06 15.87 18.97
CA MET A 76 -8.67 14.77 18.22
C MET A 76 -10.19 14.94 18.02
N VAL A 77 -10.80 15.93 18.69
CA VAL A 77 -12.23 16.34 18.64
C VAL A 77 -13.20 15.25 19.12
N THR A 78 -12.74 14.01 19.28
CA THR A 78 -13.52 12.88 19.79
C THR A 78 -12.74 12.16 20.88
N PRO A 79 -13.45 11.51 21.82
CA PRO A 79 -12.80 10.66 22.82
C PRO A 79 -12.08 9.48 22.15
N PRO A 80 -11.04 8.92 22.79
CA PRO A 80 -10.38 7.71 22.33
C PRO A 80 -11.30 6.50 22.44
N ASP A 81 -11.18 5.57 21.50
CA ASP A 81 -11.95 4.32 21.48
C ASP A 81 -11.38 3.29 22.47
N ALA A 82 -10.06 3.33 22.68
CA ALA A 82 -9.39 2.47 23.64
C ALA A 82 -8.35 3.25 24.45
N ILE A 83 -8.28 2.94 25.74
CA ILE A 83 -7.25 3.46 26.64
C ILE A 83 -6.59 2.27 27.33
N SER A 84 -5.27 2.22 27.27
CA SER A 84 -4.47 1.25 28.01
C SER A 84 -3.30 1.93 28.71
N GLN A 85 -2.75 1.25 29.70
CA GLN A 85 -1.57 1.73 30.42
C GLN A 85 -0.40 0.82 30.07
N THR A 86 0.77 1.42 29.85
CA THR A 86 2.00 0.67 29.72
C THR A 86 3.13 1.33 30.48
N ARG A 87 4.10 0.52 30.90
CA ARG A 87 5.35 1.02 31.44
C ARG A 87 6.40 0.84 30.37
N GLY A 88 7.22 1.86 30.15
CA GLY A 88 8.23 1.81 29.10
C GLY A 88 9.16 3.01 29.12
N THR A 89 10.03 3.07 28.14
CA THR A 89 10.93 4.19 27.89
C THR A 89 10.65 4.75 26.51
N LEU A 90 10.42 6.06 26.42
CA LEU A 90 10.21 6.74 25.16
C LEU A 90 11.57 6.94 24.48
N MET A 91 11.81 6.20 23.41
CA MET A 91 13.08 6.25 22.68
C MET A 91 13.13 7.46 21.75
N ASN A 92 12.00 7.80 21.13
CA ASN A 92 11.80 9.00 20.32
C ASN A 92 10.31 9.35 20.27
N SER A 93 9.96 10.42 19.55
CA SER A 93 8.58 10.92 19.45
C SER A 93 7.55 9.94 18.89
N MET A 94 7.98 8.88 18.21
CA MET A 94 7.11 7.90 17.56
C MET A 94 7.27 6.48 18.14
N THR A 95 8.25 6.24 19.02
CA THR A 95 8.63 4.90 19.48
C THR A 95 8.71 4.85 21.00
N LEU A 96 7.83 4.04 21.57
CA LEU A 96 7.85 3.65 22.98
C LEU A 96 8.35 2.20 23.08
N LEU A 97 9.44 1.99 23.82
CA LEU A 97 9.89 0.66 24.19
C LEU A 97 9.17 0.25 25.48
N SER A 98 8.45 -0.86 25.46
CA SER A 98 7.81 -1.39 26.66
C SER A 98 8.86 -1.92 27.65
N ALA A 99 8.55 -1.92 28.95
CA ALA A 99 9.48 -2.25 30.03
C ALA A 99 9.97 -3.70 30.00
N ASP A 100 9.23 -4.60 29.34
CA ASP A 100 9.61 -5.98 29.05
C ASP A 100 10.69 -6.08 27.95
N ASN A 101 10.91 -5.01 27.17
CA ASN A 101 12.00 -4.93 26.21
C ASN A 101 13.33 -4.68 26.94
N SER A 102 14.31 -5.55 26.70
CA SER A 102 15.65 -5.48 27.31
C SER A 102 16.40 -4.18 26.98
N GLN A 103 16.06 -3.51 25.87
CA GLN A 103 16.63 -2.23 25.47
C GLN A 103 15.97 -1.04 26.16
N SER A 104 14.78 -1.19 26.77
CA SER A 104 14.04 -0.08 27.41
C SER A 104 14.87 0.60 28.51
N ALA A 105 15.48 -0.19 29.39
CA ALA A 105 16.29 0.31 30.50
C ALA A 105 17.61 0.97 30.04
N GLN A 106 18.07 0.69 28.83
CA GLN A 106 19.28 1.28 28.25
C GLN A 106 19.01 2.66 27.64
N GLN A 107 17.77 2.92 27.19
CA GLN A 107 17.38 4.18 26.56
C GLN A 107 17.02 5.27 27.58
N GLY A 108 16.74 4.90 28.84
CA GLY A 108 16.29 5.85 29.84
C GLY A 108 15.47 5.21 30.96
N SER A 109 14.90 6.05 31.83
CA SER A 109 14.06 5.59 32.94
C SER A 109 12.71 5.09 32.44
N VAL A 110 12.29 3.94 32.97
CA VAL A 110 10.96 3.39 32.72
C VAL A 110 9.92 4.27 33.44
N GLN A 111 8.95 4.77 32.66
CA GLN A 111 7.86 5.63 33.13
C GLN A 111 6.52 4.99 32.79
N LEU A 112 5.44 5.47 33.44
CA LEU A 112 4.08 5.02 33.19
C LEU A 112 3.44 5.93 32.14
N TYR A 113 2.95 5.33 31.07
CA TYR A 113 2.29 6.03 29.98
C TYR A 113 0.85 5.53 29.81
N SER A 114 -0.03 6.46 29.44
CA SER A 114 -1.36 6.15 28.90
C SER A 114 -1.26 6.07 27.38
N LEU A 115 -1.58 4.91 26.80
CA LEU A 115 -1.84 4.81 25.37
C LEU A 115 -3.31 5.08 25.14
N ARG A 116 -3.60 5.92 24.16
CA ARG A 116 -4.95 6.25 23.73
C ARG A 116 -5.04 6.00 22.24
N THR A 117 -6.02 5.21 21.83
CA THR A 117 -6.18 4.80 20.44
C THR A 117 -7.52 5.31 19.90
N TRP A 118 -7.46 5.94 18.73
CA TRP A 118 -8.61 6.39 17.96
C TRP A 118 -8.70 5.61 16.66
N HIS A 119 -9.92 5.29 16.26
CA HIS A 119 -10.27 4.61 15.01
C HIS A 119 -11.15 5.52 14.17
N ARG A 120 -10.82 5.64 12.89
CA ARG A 120 -11.61 6.36 11.88
C ARG A 120 -11.65 5.53 10.61
N GLY A 121 -12.74 4.79 10.41
CA GLY A 121 -12.83 3.81 9.33
C GLY A 121 -11.72 2.76 9.44
N ASP A 122 -10.92 2.61 8.39
CA ASP A 122 -9.82 1.63 8.33
C ASP A 122 -8.50 2.13 8.95
N ARG A 123 -8.49 3.33 9.55
CA ARG A 123 -7.28 3.95 10.13
C ARG A 123 -7.38 3.96 11.64
N HIS A 124 -6.23 3.74 12.28
CA HIS A 124 -6.07 3.90 13.72
C HIS A 124 -4.86 4.76 14.03
N ALA A 125 -4.94 5.54 15.11
CA ALA A 125 -3.85 6.34 15.63
C ALA A 125 -3.73 6.08 17.13
N THR A 126 -2.51 5.83 17.60
CA THR A 126 -2.22 5.65 19.02
C THR A 126 -1.31 6.77 19.49
N VAL A 127 -1.75 7.50 20.49
CA VAL A 127 -0.99 8.57 21.13
C VAL A 127 -0.57 8.10 22.51
N VAL A 128 0.71 8.27 22.81
CA VAL A 128 1.32 7.94 24.09
C VAL A 128 1.42 9.22 24.90
N ILE A 129 0.82 9.22 26.09
CA ILE A 129 0.80 10.38 27.00
C ILE A 129 1.45 9.97 28.31
N ASP A 130 2.43 10.76 28.75
CA ASP A 130 3.08 10.59 30.05
C ASP A 130 2.06 10.86 31.17
N GLN A 131 1.97 9.96 32.16
CA GLN A 131 1.12 10.16 33.34
C GLN A 131 1.79 10.96 34.45
N SER A 132 2.97 11.52 34.20
CA SER A 132 3.70 12.35 35.16
C SER A 132 3.02 13.69 35.51
N ASP A 133 1.91 14.06 34.88
CA ASP A 133 1.14 15.29 35.13
C ASP A 133 2.02 16.56 35.23
N LYS A 134 3.09 16.62 34.43
CA LYS A 134 3.95 17.81 34.33
C LYS A 134 3.48 18.76 33.25
#